data_AF-A0A7J6UGY1-F1
#
_entry.id   AF-A0A7J6UGY1-F1
#
_cell.length_a   1.000
_cell.length_b   1.000
_cell.length_c   1.000
_cell.angle_alpha   90.00
_cell.angle_beta   90.00
_cell.angle_gamma   90.00
#
_symmetry.space_group_name_H-M   'P 1'
#
loop_
_entity.id
_entity.type
_entity.pdbx_description
1 polymer ?
#
loop_
_entity_poly.entity_id
_entity_poly.type
_entity_poly.pdbx_seq_one_letter_code
_entity_poly.pdbx_strand_id
1 'polypeptide(L)'
;SSETFPITEKSYLYDEALLDLLGAPAITKPEEAFVHAFMLTCAMCNTIIPEATGRSPIEVRFEGASSDEEALVEMAASSGYILVGRNANYVTLRISRSTPEREERRWFETTFKIFGVNEFTSERKRMSVLVQMLK
;
A
#
# COMPACT_ATOMS: atom_id res chain seq x y z
N SER A 1 -9.51 23.58 -0.63
CA SER A 1 -10.62 22.89 0.04
C SER A 1 -10.18 21.45 0.23
N SER A 2 -9.76 21.09 1.44
CA SER A 2 -9.43 19.72 1.81
C SER A 2 -10.72 18.91 1.83
N GLU A 3 -10.90 18.04 0.84
CA GLU A 3 -12.07 17.15 0.80
C GLU A 3 -11.84 16.01 1.80
N THR A 4 -12.49 16.11 2.94
CA THR A 4 -12.65 15.00 3.88
C THR A 4 -13.62 14.00 3.25
N PHE A 5 -13.08 12.89 2.75
CA PHE A 5 -13.88 11.86 2.10
C PHE A 5 -14.75 11.11 3.12
N PRO A 6 -16.05 10.87 2.83
CA PRO A 6 -16.94 10.15 3.73
C PRO A 6 -16.53 8.68 3.82
N ILE A 7 -16.48 8.17 5.05
CA ILE A 7 -16.10 6.80 5.40
C ILE A 7 -17.29 5.88 5.07
N THR A 8 -17.25 5.16 3.95
CA THR A 8 -18.23 4.09 3.63
C THR A 8 -17.90 2.78 4.36
N GLU A 9 -18.93 1.99 4.68
CA GLU A 9 -19.02 0.84 5.61
C GLU A 9 -18.17 -0.41 5.30
N LYS A 10 -16.89 -0.25 4.94
CA LYS A 10 -15.86 -1.20 5.40
C LYS A 10 -14.98 -0.42 6.37
N SER A 11 -15.23 -0.58 7.67
CA SER A 11 -14.32 -0.08 8.69
C SER A 11 -13.04 -0.92 8.64
N TYR A 12 -12.17 -0.62 7.67
CA TYR A 12 -10.78 -1.01 7.77
C TYR A 12 -10.31 -0.51 9.13
N LEU A 13 -9.93 -1.44 10.01
CA LEU A 13 -9.49 -1.09 11.35
C LEU A 13 -8.13 -0.39 11.20
N TYR A 14 -8.17 0.93 11.14
CA TYR A 14 -6.96 1.74 11.03
C TYR A 14 -6.22 1.65 12.37
N ASP A 15 -4.96 1.20 12.35
CA ASP A 15 -4.09 1.29 13.51
C ASP A 15 -3.50 2.71 13.56
N GLU A 16 -4.11 3.56 14.39
CA GLU A 16 -3.73 4.97 14.52
C GLU A 16 -2.27 5.14 14.96
N ALA A 17 -1.75 4.26 15.83
CA ALA A 17 -0.36 4.34 16.30
C ALA A 17 0.62 4.01 15.16
N LEU A 18 0.27 3.03 14.34
CA LEU A 18 1.01 2.67 13.14
C LEU A 18 0.96 3.80 12.10
N LEU A 19 -0.21 4.43 11.90
CA LEU A 19 -0.37 5.55 11.00
C LEU A 19 0.45 6.78 11.43
N ASP A 20 0.48 7.08 12.73
CA ASP A 20 1.30 8.13 13.30
C ASP A 20 2.79 7.84 13.09
N LEU A 21 3.22 6.60 13.30
CA LEU A 21 4.60 6.16 13.04
C LEU A 21 4.98 6.35 11.56
N LEU A 22 4.06 6.05 10.65
CA LEU A 22 4.29 6.12 9.20
C LEU A 22 4.19 7.55 8.64
N GLY A 23 3.65 8.50 9.41
CA GLY A 23 3.42 9.90 9.04
C GLY A 23 4.41 10.92 9.64
N ALA A 24 5.58 10.47 10.10
CA ALA A 24 6.68 11.41 10.33
C ALA A 24 7.13 12.05 8.99
N PRO A 25 7.40 13.38 8.95
CA PRO A 25 7.68 14.11 7.70
C PRO A 25 8.99 13.66 7.05
N ALA A 26 9.85 13.03 7.83
CA ALA A 26 11.01 12.27 7.42
C ALA A 26 11.01 11.00 8.27
N ILE A 27 11.38 9.87 7.68
CA ILE A 27 11.74 8.68 8.45
C ILE A 27 12.96 9.07 9.27
N THR A 28 12.78 9.28 10.57
CA THR A 28 13.83 9.75 11.47
C THR A 28 14.38 8.64 12.34
N LYS A 29 13.55 7.63 12.61
CA LYS A 29 13.93 6.50 13.45
C LYS A 29 14.08 5.20 12.64
N PRO A 30 14.98 4.29 13.04
CA PRO A 30 15.12 2.99 12.39
C PRO A 30 13.82 2.17 12.37
N GLU A 31 13.00 2.25 13.42
CA GLU A 31 11.73 1.52 13.53
C GLU A 31 10.71 2.01 12.49
N GLU A 32 10.63 3.32 12.27
CA GLU A 32 9.79 3.95 11.22
C GLU A 32 10.20 3.46 9.84
N ALA A 33 11.52 3.37 9.59
CA ALA A 33 12.06 2.90 8.32
C ALA A 33 11.69 1.44 8.05
N PHE A 34 11.79 0.59 9.07
CA PHE A 34 11.48 -0.83 8.98
C PHE A 34 9.99 -1.05 8.69
N VAL A 35 9.11 -0.38 9.43
CA VAL A 35 7.67 -0.49 9.24
C VAL A 35 7.26 0.04 7.87
N HIS A 36 7.82 1.15 7.42
CA HIS A 36 7.58 1.67 6.07
C HIS A 36 7.98 0.66 4.99
N ALA A 37 9.18 0.08 5.10
CA ALA A 37 9.67 -0.93 4.16
C ALA A 37 8.83 -2.22 4.18
N PHE A 38 8.37 -2.65 5.36
CA PHE A 38 7.49 -3.80 5.52
C PHE A 38 6.14 -3.57 4.82
N MET A 39 5.48 -2.44 5.09
CA MET A 39 4.19 -2.12 4.47
C MET A 39 4.28 -1.95 2.95
N LEU A 40 5.36 -1.31 2.46
CA LEU A 40 5.68 -1.28 1.04
C LEU A 40 5.84 -2.69 0.45
N THR A 41 6.48 -3.60 1.17
CA THR A 41 6.66 -4.98 0.72
C THR A 41 5.33 -5.71 0.61
N CYS A 42 4.48 -5.63 1.64
CA CYS A 42 3.13 -6.24 1.63
C CYS A 42 2.28 -5.70 0.47
N ALA A 43 2.31 -4.38 0.23
CA ALA A 43 1.54 -3.75 -0.83
C ALA A 43 2.01 -4.09 -2.25
N MET A 44 3.31 -4.36 -2.47
CA MET A 44 3.88 -4.53 -3.82
C MET A 44 4.26 -5.97 -4.20
N CYS A 45 4.68 -6.80 -3.24
CA CYS A 45 5.21 -8.14 -3.47
C CYS A 45 4.11 -9.21 -3.49
N ASN A 46 3.16 -9.05 -4.42
CA ASN A 46 2.01 -9.92 -4.64
C ASN A 46 1.68 -9.97 -6.14
N THR A 47 0.64 -10.69 -6.54
CA THR A 47 0.10 -10.71 -7.91
C THR A 47 -1.30 -10.11 -8.02
N ILE A 48 -1.73 -9.39 -6.98
CA ILE A 48 -3.08 -8.84 -6.84
C ILE A 48 -3.38 -7.81 -7.92
N ILE A 49 -4.57 -7.92 -8.50
CA ILE A 49 -5.12 -6.93 -9.41
C ILE A 49 -6.09 -6.04 -8.61
N PRO A 50 -5.79 -4.73 -8.48
CA PRO A 50 -6.70 -3.80 -7.83
C PRO A 50 -7.82 -3.37 -8.78
N GLU A 51 -9.06 -3.39 -8.31
CA GLU A 51 -10.23 -2.89 -8.99
C GLU A 51 -10.80 -1.68 -8.24
N ALA A 52 -10.79 -0.51 -8.88
CA ALA A 52 -11.42 0.67 -8.31
C ALA A 52 -12.94 0.51 -8.33
N THR A 53 -13.59 0.66 -7.17
CA THR A 53 -15.05 0.47 -7.06
C THR A 53 -15.86 1.70 -7.49
N GLY A 54 -15.19 2.80 -7.84
CA GLY A 54 -15.79 4.06 -8.30
C GLY A 54 -16.49 4.89 -7.21
N ARG A 55 -16.54 4.41 -5.97
CA ARG A 55 -17.22 5.07 -4.84
C ARG A 55 -16.34 6.06 -4.08
N SER A 56 -15.06 5.75 -3.98
CA SER A 56 -14.04 6.59 -3.36
C SER A 56 -12.68 6.25 -3.98
N PRO A 57 -11.74 7.21 -4.06
CA PRO A 57 -10.38 6.90 -4.49
C PRO A 57 -9.75 5.76 -3.65
N ILE A 58 -10.13 5.64 -2.39
CA ILE A 58 -9.55 4.74 -1.38
C ILE A 58 -10.22 3.35 -1.42
N GLU A 59 -11.44 3.26 -1.96
CA GLU A 59 -12.21 2.01 -2.01
C GLU A 59 -11.75 1.17 -3.21
N VAL A 60 -10.81 0.27 -2.94
CA VAL A 60 -10.24 -0.68 -3.91
C VAL A 60 -10.62 -2.09 -3.50
N ARG A 61 -11.11 -2.86 -4.46
CA ARG A 61 -11.30 -4.30 -4.32
C ARG A 61 -10.04 -5.00 -4.82
N PHE A 62 -9.55 -5.96 -4.05
CA PHE A 62 -8.35 -6.72 -4.37
C PHE A 62 -8.77 -8.11 -4.84
N GLU A 63 -8.33 -8.50 -6.03
CA GLU A 63 -8.52 -9.84 -6.57
C GLU A 63 -7.18 -10.53 -6.81
N GLY A 64 -7.03 -11.75 -6.28
CA GLY A 64 -5.85 -12.57 -6.47
C GLY A 64 -6.15 -14.05 -6.63
N ALA A 65 -5.11 -14.80 -6.99
CA ALA A 65 -5.18 -16.26 -7.00
C ALA A 65 -5.01 -16.89 -5.60
N SER A 66 -4.64 -16.09 -4.60
CA SER A 66 -4.34 -16.53 -3.23
C SER A 66 -4.98 -15.60 -2.20
N SER A 67 -5.75 -16.17 -1.27
CA SER A 67 -6.35 -15.43 -0.15
C SER A 67 -5.30 -14.82 0.79
N ASP A 68 -4.12 -15.44 0.88
CA ASP A 68 -3.05 -14.94 1.73
C ASP A 68 -2.45 -13.65 1.15
N GLU A 69 -2.33 -13.57 -0.18
CA GLU A 69 -1.89 -12.35 -0.85
C GLU A 69 -2.93 -11.23 -0.70
N GLU A 70 -4.22 -11.55 -0.83
CA GLU A 70 -5.33 -10.62 -0.62
C GLU A 70 -5.29 -10.04 0.79
N ALA A 71 -5.19 -10.90 1.82
CA ALA A 71 -5.15 -10.47 3.21
C ALA A 71 -3.97 -9.52 3.52
N LEU A 72 -2.79 -9.79 2.96
CA LEU A 72 -1.61 -8.92 3.13
C LEU A 72 -1.78 -7.56 2.46
N VAL A 73 -2.41 -7.51 1.28
CA VAL A 73 -2.69 -6.24 0.59
C VAL A 73 -3.80 -5.47 1.31
N GLU A 74 -4.83 -6.15 1.81
CA GLU A 74 -5.89 -5.52 2.62
C GLU A 74 -5.32 -4.91 3.91
N MET A 75 -4.43 -5.62 4.60
CA MET A 75 -3.72 -5.11 5.78
C MET A 75 -2.85 -3.88 5.44
N ALA A 76 -2.12 -3.93 4.32
CA ALA A 76 -1.33 -2.77 3.89
C ALA A 76 -2.23 -1.57 3.55
N ALA A 77 -3.36 -1.81 2.87
CA ALA A 77 -4.34 -0.79 2.52
C ALA A 77 -4.99 -0.16 3.76
N SER A 78 -5.36 -0.97 4.76
CA SER A 78 -5.87 -0.47 6.06
C SER A 78 -4.83 0.29 6.85
N SER A 79 -3.55 0.11 6.54
CA SER A 79 -2.43 0.88 7.13
C SER A 79 -2.05 2.10 6.29
N GLY A 80 -2.83 2.44 5.27
CA GLY A 80 -2.59 3.60 4.41
C GLY A 80 -1.66 3.36 3.22
N TYR A 81 -1.40 2.11 2.82
CA TYR A 81 -0.58 1.71 1.67
C TYR A 81 -1.45 0.97 0.66
N ILE A 82 -2.18 1.73 -0.14
CA ILE A 82 -3.22 1.20 -1.00
C ILE A 82 -2.61 0.87 -2.35
N LEU A 83 -2.70 -0.39 -2.76
CA LEU A 83 -2.40 -0.81 -4.13
C LEU A 83 -3.52 -0.28 -5.04
N VAL A 84 -3.22 0.70 -5.89
CA VAL A 84 -4.23 1.33 -6.78
C VAL A 84 -4.05 0.97 -8.25
N GLY A 85 -2.90 0.41 -8.62
CA GLY A 85 -2.67 -0.07 -9.97
C GLY A 85 -1.58 -1.13 -10.02
N ARG A 86 -1.80 -2.18 -10.81
CA ARG A 86 -0.80 -3.20 -11.11
C ARG A 86 -0.93 -3.65 -12.55
N ASN A 87 0.19 -3.71 -13.26
CA ASN A 87 0.32 -4.38 -14.55
C ASN A 87 1.71 -5.02 -14.66
N ALA A 88 2.03 -5.60 -15.82
CA ALA A 88 3.31 -6.29 -16.05
C ALA A 88 4.55 -5.41 -15.84
N ASN A 89 4.42 -4.08 -16.02
CA ASN A 89 5.53 -3.13 -16.01
C ASN A 89 5.54 -2.22 -14.78
N TYR A 90 4.40 -2.06 -14.11
CA TYR A 90 4.24 -1.05 -13.07
C TYR A 90 3.36 -1.51 -11.91
N VAL A 91 3.73 -1.03 -10.73
CA VAL A 91 2.91 -1.03 -9.51
C VAL A 91 2.72 0.41 -9.07
N THR A 92 1.49 0.79 -8.78
CA THR A 92 1.14 2.12 -8.30
C THR A 92 0.53 1.99 -6.91
N LEU A 93 1.14 2.68 -5.96
CA LEU A 93 0.64 2.77 -4.60
C LEU A 93 0.15 4.18 -4.32
N ARG A 94 -0.96 4.28 -3.59
CA ARG A 94 -1.37 5.50 -2.90
C ARG A 94 -1.06 5.35 -1.42
N ILE A 95 -0.23 6.24 -0.91
CA ILE A 95 0.28 6.18 0.45
C ILE A 95 -0.22 7.39 1.24
N SER A 96 -0.75 7.17 2.43
CA SER A 96 -1.10 8.23 3.37
C SER A 96 0.09 8.53 4.29
N ARG A 97 0.45 9.81 4.41
CA ARG A 97 1.34 10.31 5.46
C ARG A 97 0.63 11.43 6.22
N SER A 98 0.68 11.42 7.55
CA SER A 98 0.42 12.62 8.31
C SER A 98 1.59 13.59 8.14
N THR A 99 1.36 14.87 8.43
CA THR A 99 2.43 15.87 8.52
C THR A 99 2.38 16.43 9.93
N PRO A 100 3.49 16.59 10.66
CA PRO A 100 3.42 17.08 12.04
C PRO A 100 2.91 18.53 12.13
N GLU A 101 2.93 19.27 11.03
CA GLU A 101 2.39 20.63 10.94
C GLU A 101 0.87 20.67 10.72
N ARG A 102 0.22 19.55 10.33
CA ARG A 102 -1.21 19.46 10.08
C ARG A 102 -1.76 18.09 10.49
N GLU A 103 -2.79 18.09 11.33
CA GLU A 103 -3.61 16.89 11.65
C GLU A 103 -4.29 16.27 10.41
N GLU A 104 -4.19 16.90 9.23
CA GLU A 104 -4.71 16.38 7.97
C GLU A 104 -3.77 15.34 7.34
N ARG A 105 -4.29 14.12 7.13
CA ARG A 105 -3.64 13.07 6.34
C ARG A 105 -3.50 13.52 4.88
N ARG A 106 -2.28 13.49 4.35
CA ARG A 106 -2.03 13.76 2.93
C ARG A 106 -1.75 12.46 2.19
N TRP A 107 -2.53 12.23 1.14
CA TRP A 107 -2.28 11.14 0.21
C TRP A 107 -1.30 11.57 -0.88
N PHE A 108 -0.37 10.68 -1.21
CA PHE A 108 0.50 10.82 -2.37
C PHE A 108 0.53 9.50 -3.14
N GLU A 109 0.67 9.61 -4.45
CA GLU A 109 0.79 8.45 -5.33
C GLU A 109 2.25 8.29 -5.75
N THR A 110 2.70 7.05 -5.77
CA THR A 110 4.04 6.69 -6.25
C THR A 110 3.93 5.49 -7.16
N THR A 111 4.64 5.55 -8.29
CA THR A 111 4.69 4.46 -9.26
C THR A 111 6.07 3.82 -9.24
N PHE A 112 6.08 2.50 -9.20
CA PHE A 112 7.27 1.67 -9.25
C PHE A 112 7.29 0.93 -10.57
N LYS A 113 8.41 0.98 -11.28
CA LYS A 113 8.65 0.12 -12.43
C LYS A 113 9.05 -1.27 -11.97
N ILE A 114 8.41 -2.29 -12.52
CA ILE A 114 8.74 -3.70 -12.31
C ILE A 114 9.78 -4.10 -13.34
N PHE A 115 10.89 -4.67 -12.86
CA PHE A 115 11.92 -5.27 -13.71
C PHE A 115 11.77 -6.78 -13.82
N GLY A 116 11.18 -7.41 -12.81
CA GLY A 116 10.95 -8.85 -12.81
C GLY A 116 10.14 -9.28 -11.61
N VAL A 117 9.35 -10.33 -11.82
CA VAL A 117 8.60 -11.03 -10.79
C VAL A 117 9.13 -12.46 -10.76
N ASN A 118 9.60 -12.90 -9.60
CA ASN A 118 9.87 -14.31 -9.36
C ASN A 118 8.65 -14.91 -8.68
N GLU A 119 7.75 -15.47 -9.48
CA GLU A 119 6.47 -16.02 -9.04
C GLU A 119 6.62 -17.10 -7.97
N PHE A 120 5.61 -17.22 -7.13
CA PHE A 120 5.55 -18.30 -6.16
C PHE A 120 5.50 -19.65 -6.87
N THR A 121 6.33 -20.59 -6.41
CA THR A 121 6.23 -21.99 -6.80
C THR A 121 6.39 -22.86 -5.56
N SER A 122 5.75 -24.03 -5.54
CA SER A 122 5.83 -24.97 -4.41
C SER A 122 7.27 -25.40 -4.08
N GLU A 123 8.15 -25.42 -5.09
CA GLU A 123 9.57 -25.69 -4.92
C GLU A 123 10.31 -24.52 -4.26
N ARG A 124 10.04 -23.28 -4.67
CA ARG A 124 10.72 -22.08 -4.13
C ARG A 124 10.21 -21.68 -2.75
N LYS A 125 8.92 -21.91 -2.47
CA LYS A 125 8.20 -21.48 -1.25
C LYS A 125 8.35 -19.98 -0.96
N ARG A 126 8.59 -19.16 -1.99
CA ARG A 126 8.75 -17.71 -1.89
C ARG A 126 8.42 -17.02 -3.20
N MET A 127 7.87 -15.82 -3.11
CA MET A 127 7.74 -14.86 -4.20
C MET A 127 8.72 -13.70 -3.98
N SER A 128 9.21 -13.07 -5.05
CA SER A 128 9.86 -11.76 -4.94
C SER A 128 9.59 -10.89 -6.16
N VAL A 129 9.67 -9.57 -6.00
CA VAL A 129 9.56 -8.59 -7.09
C VAL A 129 10.77 -7.66 -7.06
N LEU A 130 11.33 -7.37 -8.22
CA LEU A 130 12.37 -6.36 -8.39
C LEU A 130 11.72 -5.10 -8.95
N VAL A 131 11.83 -4.00 -8.20
CA VAL A 131 11.22 -2.71 -8.55
C VAL A 131 12.20 -1.55 -8.47
N GLN A 132 11.90 -0.48 -9.21
CA GLN A 132 12.52 0.83 -9.06
C GLN A 132 11.46 1.89 -8.88
N MET A 133 11.66 2.73 -7.87
CA MET A 133 10.85 3.94 -7.68
C MET A 133 11.12 4.91 -8.83
N LEU A 134 10.05 5.34 -9.50
CA LEU A 134 10.13 6.41 -10.50
C LEU A 134 10.11 7.75 -9.75
N LYS A 135 11.02 8.65 -10.11
CA LYS A 135 11.10 10.01 -9.57
C LYS A 135 10.22 10.96 -10.38
#